data_AF-A0A183D4F0-F1
#
_entry.id   AF-A0A183D4F0-F1
#
_cell.length_a   1.000
_cell.length_b   1.000
_cell.length_c   1.000
_cell.angle_alpha   90.00
_cell.angle_beta   90.00
_cell.angle_gamma   90.00
#
_symmetry.space_group_name_H-M   'P 1'
#
loop_
_entity.id
_entity.type
_entity.pdbx_description
1 polymer ?
#
loop_
_entity_poly.entity_id
_entity_poly.type
_entity_poly.pdbx_seq_one_letter_code
_entity_poly.pdbx_strand_id
1 'polypeptide(L)'
;LAFTHTSAVISMIGFILGLGDRHGENLLIDVNNGDAIHVDFNLLFNKGENLNVPEVVPFRLTRNIVAGFGATGVEGAFRRACETTLRVLREHDEALNTVLQTFVHDPLLEWMHSESRAQQYKQRQGTGTKLTPPAAQQQAQEVIDMIRLRLSGTIL
;
A
#
# COMPACT_ATOMS: atom_id res chain seq x y z
N LEU A 1 -1.28 8.46 22.30
CA LEU A 1 -2.16 7.76 21.34
C LEU A 1 -1.71 7.94 19.88
N ALA A 2 -0.87 8.93 19.56
CA ALA A 2 -0.36 9.21 18.22
C ALA A 2 -0.01 7.94 17.42
N PHE A 3 0.90 7.11 17.95
CA PHE A 3 1.28 5.81 17.40
C PHE A 3 0.09 4.96 16.93
N THR A 4 -0.94 4.82 17.77
CA THR A 4 -2.13 4.01 17.47
C THR A 4 -2.94 4.60 16.33
N HIS A 5 -3.13 5.93 16.32
CA HIS A 5 -3.91 6.61 15.27
C HIS A 5 -3.18 6.58 13.93
N THR A 6 -1.90 6.93 13.89
CA THR A 6 -1.14 6.94 12.65
C THR A 6 -0.93 5.52 12.11
N SER A 7 -0.72 4.52 12.98
CA SER A 7 -0.67 3.12 12.58
C SER A 7 -1.98 2.64 11.98
N ALA A 8 -3.13 3.06 12.52
CA ALA A 8 -4.44 2.73 11.95
C ALA A 8 -4.62 3.37 10.57
N VAL A 9 -4.29 4.67 10.44
CA VAL A 9 -4.41 5.42 9.19
C VAL A 9 -3.54 4.80 8.09
N ILE A 10 -2.25 4.59 8.36
CA ILE A 10 -1.32 4.00 7.38
C ILE A 10 -1.71 2.56 7.02
N SER A 11 -2.26 1.79 7.98
CA SER A 11 -2.73 0.42 7.72
C SER A 11 -3.92 0.39 6.77
N MET A 12 -4.92 1.26 6.98
CA MET A 12 -6.10 1.32 6.11
C MET A 12 -5.75 1.87 4.73
N ILE A 13 -4.96 2.94 4.65
CA ILE A 13 -4.51 3.50 3.37
C ILE A 13 -3.66 2.48 2.62
N GLY A 14 -2.70 1.84 3.31
CA GLY A 14 -1.85 0.82 2.73
C GLY A 14 -2.64 -0.36 2.19
N PHE A 15 -3.68 -0.80 2.90
CA PHE A 15 -4.59 -1.84 2.40
C PHE A 15 -5.36 -1.37 1.16
N ILE A 16 -5.96 -0.17 1.17
CA ILE A 16 -6.71 0.33 0.01
C ILE A 16 -5.81 0.42 -1.23
N LEU A 17 -4.58 0.93 -1.09
CA LEU A 17 -3.65 1.11 -2.20
C LEU A 17 -2.87 -0.17 -2.58
N GLY A 18 -2.90 -1.21 -1.75
CA GLY A 18 -2.11 -2.42 -1.98
C GLY A 18 -0.62 -2.24 -1.72
N LEU A 19 -0.26 -1.49 -0.69
CA LEU A 19 1.12 -1.27 -0.25
C LEU A 19 1.71 -2.54 0.37
N GLY A 20 2.76 -3.10 -0.23
CA GLY A 20 3.60 -4.17 0.32
C GLY A 20 4.90 -3.64 0.97
N ASP A 21 5.84 -4.55 1.21
CA ASP A 21 7.17 -4.30 1.81
C ASP A 21 7.13 -3.69 3.22
N ARG A 22 6.20 -4.18 4.05
CA ARG A 22 5.90 -3.59 5.36
C ARG A 22 6.81 -4.16 6.46
N HIS A 23 8.11 -4.19 6.21
CA HIS A 23 9.10 -4.60 7.20
C HIS A 23 9.34 -3.50 8.25
N GLY A 24 10.01 -3.88 9.36
CA GLY A 24 10.23 -2.98 10.49
C GLY A 24 11.03 -1.73 10.15
N GLU A 25 12.01 -1.84 9.25
CA GLU A 25 12.86 -0.71 8.84
C GLU A 25 12.10 0.34 7.99
N ASN A 26 10.99 -0.04 7.36
CA ASN A 26 10.12 0.90 6.64
C ASN A 26 9.05 1.53 7.55
N LEU A 27 9.06 1.25 8.85
CA LEU A 27 8.17 1.89 9.84
C LEU A 27 8.98 2.88 10.68
N LEU A 28 8.95 4.15 10.29
CA LEU A 28 9.60 5.22 11.03
C LEU A 28 8.68 5.70 12.15
N ILE A 29 9.23 5.80 13.36
CA ILE A 29 8.52 6.32 14.54
C ILE A 29 9.20 7.61 15.00
N ASP A 30 8.45 8.70 15.10
CA ASP A 30 8.95 9.94 15.67
C ASP A 30 9.00 9.82 17.21
N VAL A 31 10.19 10.00 17.77
CA VAL A 31 10.43 9.90 19.22
C VAL A 31 9.86 11.07 20.02
N ASN A 32 9.56 12.20 19.37
CA ASN A 32 9.06 13.39 20.04
C ASN A 32 7.57 13.31 20.33
N ASN A 33 6.79 12.77 19.38
CA ASN A 33 5.33 12.74 19.47
C ASN A 33 4.72 11.33 19.36
N GLY A 34 5.51 10.33 18.95
CA GLY A 34 5.08 8.94 18.79
C GLY A 34 4.36 8.63 17.50
N ASP A 35 4.35 9.52 16.50
CA ASP A 35 3.77 9.24 15.19
C ASP A 35 4.53 8.13 14.47
N ALA A 36 3.79 7.30 13.73
CA ALA A 36 4.34 6.23 12.90
C ALA A 36 4.00 6.46 11.43
N ILE A 37 5.00 6.43 10.56
CA ILE A 37 4.86 6.62 9.11
C ILE A 37 5.58 5.51 8.35
N HIS A 38 5.01 5.13 7.22
CA HIS A 38 5.68 4.26 6.27
C HIS A 38 6.52 5.10 5.31
N VAL A 39 7.81 4.78 5.16
CA VAL A 39 8.77 5.64 4.43
C VAL A 39 9.11 5.17 3.02
N ASP A 40 8.65 3.97 2.63
CA ASP A 40 8.92 3.41 1.31
C ASP A 40 7.61 3.01 0.61
N PHE A 41 7.35 3.49 -0.59
CA PHE A 41 6.15 3.17 -1.37
C PHE A 41 6.49 2.44 -2.68
N ASN A 42 7.66 1.80 -2.75
CA ASN A 42 8.15 1.11 -3.95
C ASN A 42 7.32 -0.14 -4.32
N LEU A 43 6.53 -0.70 -3.40
CA LEU A 43 5.73 -1.90 -3.62
C LEU A 43 4.22 -1.64 -3.49
N LEU A 44 3.71 -0.64 -4.21
CA LEU A 44 2.28 -0.34 -4.30
C LEU A 44 1.51 -1.30 -5.24
N PHE A 45 0.17 -1.23 -5.17
CA PHE A 45 -0.76 -1.90 -6.07
C PHE A 45 -0.60 -3.43 -6.11
N ASN A 46 -0.48 -4.04 -4.93
CA ASN A 46 -0.33 -5.48 -4.70
C ASN A 46 0.93 -6.10 -5.33
N LYS A 47 1.93 -5.30 -5.70
CA LYS A 47 3.22 -5.84 -6.20
C LYS A 47 3.94 -6.74 -5.20
N GLY A 48 3.66 -6.60 -3.90
CA GLY A 48 4.18 -7.48 -2.85
C GLY A 48 3.75 -8.95 -2.99
N GLU A 49 2.63 -9.23 -3.67
CA GLU A 49 2.15 -10.59 -3.93
C GLU A 49 3.01 -11.31 -4.99
N ASN A 50 3.72 -10.55 -5.84
CA ASN A 50 4.56 -11.08 -6.91
C ASN A 50 6.03 -11.33 -6.48
N LEU A 51 6.34 -11.15 -5.19
CA LEU A 51 7.66 -11.45 -4.65
C LEU A 51 7.92 -12.97 -4.63
N ASN A 52 9.19 -13.38 -4.61
CA ASN A 52 9.58 -14.79 -4.46
C ASN A 52 8.93 -15.45 -3.22
N VAL A 53 8.77 -14.67 -2.16
CA VAL A 53 7.97 -15.02 -0.99
C VAL A 53 6.82 -14.00 -0.93
N PRO A 54 5.60 -14.38 -1.35
CA PRO A 54 4.47 -13.45 -1.43
C PRO A 54 4.09 -12.86 -0.07
N GLU A 55 3.85 -11.56 -0.04
CA GLU A 55 3.32 -10.88 1.14
C GLU A 55 1.78 -10.87 1.12
N VAL A 56 1.16 -11.87 1.78
CA VAL A 56 -0.30 -12.11 1.71
C VAL A 56 -1.13 -11.39 2.78
N VAL A 57 -0.49 -10.73 3.74
CA VAL A 57 -1.20 -9.98 4.79
C VAL A 57 -1.64 -8.61 4.26
N PRO A 58 -2.73 -8.01 4.76
CA PRO A 58 -3.20 -6.72 4.27
C PRO A 58 -2.38 -5.52 4.78
N PHE A 59 -1.81 -5.64 5.98
CA PHE A 59 -0.94 -4.65 6.61
C PHE A 59 -0.18 -5.29 7.79
N ARG A 60 0.82 -4.59 8.30
CA ARG A 60 1.66 -5.07 9.41
C ARG A 60 0.95 -4.91 10.75
N LEU A 61 0.54 -6.03 11.37
CA LEU A 61 -0.08 -6.04 12.70
C LEU A 61 0.54 -7.13 13.58
N THR A 62 1.80 -6.95 13.97
CA THR A 62 2.53 -7.93 14.79
C THR A 62 2.20 -7.78 16.28
N ARG A 63 2.61 -8.77 17.09
CA ARG A 63 2.45 -8.73 18.56
C ARG A 63 3.06 -7.47 19.19
N ASN A 64 4.20 -7.01 18.69
CA ASN A 64 4.86 -5.79 19.20
C ASN A 64 4.05 -4.53 18.90
N ILE A 65 3.44 -4.45 17.71
CA ILE A 65 2.57 -3.33 17.33
C ILE A 65 1.31 -3.33 18.20
N VAL A 66 0.67 -4.49 18.37
CA VAL A 66 -0.54 -4.62 19.21
C VAL A 66 -0.23 -4.27 20.66
N ALA A 67 0.92 -4.69 21.19
CA ALA A 67 1.37 -4.28 22.52
C ALA A 67 1.56 -2.76 22.64
N GLY A 68 2.05 -2.10 21.58
CA GLY A 68 2.18 -0.65 21.49
C GLY A 68 0.84 0.11 21.52
N PHE A 69 -0.29 -0.56 21.31
CA PHE A 69 -1.63 0.04 21.44
C PHE A 69 -2.14 0.09 22.89
N GLY A 70 -1.36 -0.45 23.83
CA GLY A 70 -1.70 -0.46 25.25
C GLY A 70 -2.80 -1.46 25.60
N ALA A 71 -3.45 -1.24 26.75
CA ALA A 71 -4.37 -2.21 27.36
C ALA A 71 -5.57 -2.60 26.48
N THR A 72 -6.01 -1.72 25.59
CA THR A 72 -7.16 -1.98 24.71
C THR A 72 -6.80 -2.80 23.47
N GLY A 73 -5.51 -2.99 23.17
CA GLY A 73 -5.04 -3.63 21.95
C GLY A 73 -5.72 -3.05 20.70
N VAL A 74 -6.21 -3.93 19.83
CA VAL A 74 -6.87 -3.55 18.57
C VAL A 74 -8.29 -3.02 18.76
N GLU A 75 -8.98 -3.39 19.85
CA GLU A 75 -10.40 -3.06 20.08
C GLU A 75 -10.63 -1.61 20.55
N GLY A 76 -9.56 -0.88 20.86
CA GLY A 76 -9.64 0.49 21.36
C GLY A 76 -9.56 1.55 20.28
N ALA A 77 -8.60 2.47 20.45
CA ALA A 77 -8.40 3.58 19.54
C ALA A 77 -8.05 3.12 18.11
N PHE A 78 -7.38 1.98 17.97
CA PHE A 78 -7.00 1.42 16.67
C PHE A 78 -8.22 1.12 15.80
N ARG A 79 -9.15 0.26 16.27
CA ARG A 79 -10.38 -0.07 15.53
C ARG A 79 -11.18 1.18 15.13
N ARG A 80 -11.42 2.10 16.08
CA ARG A 80 -12.18 3.34 15.80
C ARG A 80 -11.49 4.23 14.76
N ALA A 81 -10.16 4.32 14.82
CA ALA A 81 -9.38 5.07 13.84
C ALA A 81 -9.42 4.39 12.46
N CYS A 82 -9.37 3.06 12.38
CA CYS A 82 -9.54 2.31 11.13
C CYS A 82 -10.92 2.56 10.50
N GLU A 83 -11.99 2.44 11.29
CA GLU A 83 -13.37 2.69 10.84
C GLU A 83 -13.55 4.12 10.33
N THR A 84 -13.02 5.10 11.07
CA THR A 84 -13.05 6.52 10.67
C THR A 84 -12.28 6.75 9.38
N THR A 85 -11.08 6.16 9.25
CA THR A 85 -10.24 6.30 8.05
C THR A 85 -10.95 5.70 6.84
N LEU A 86 -11.49 4.49 6.94
CA LEU A 86 -12.22 3.86 5.85
C LEU A 86 -13.49 4.63 5.47
N ARG A 87 -14.20 5.19 6.46
CA ARG A 87 -15.37 6.05 6.19
C ARG A 87 -14.96 7.28 5.36
N VAL A 88 -13.92 8.00 5.78
CA VAL A 88 -13.42 9.18 5.05
C VAL A 88 -12.94 8.81 3.65
N LEU A 89 -12.22 7.70 3.48
CA LEU A 89 -11.77 7.22 2.17
C LEU A 89 -12.94 6.88 1.23
N ARG A 90 -14.06 6.38 1.77
CA ARG A 90 -15.28 6.09 1.01
C ARG A 90 -16.10 7.34 0.69
N GLU A 91 -16.20 8.27 1.64
CA GLU A 91 -16.91 9.55 1.45
C GLU A 91 -16.24 10.44 0.38
N HIS A 92 -14.93 10.24 0.16
CA HIS A 92 -14.13 11.01 -0.80
C HIS A 92 -13.48 10.11 -1.87
N ASP A 93 -14.16 9.03 -2.26
CA ASP A 93 -13.66 8.07 -3.24
C ASP A 93 -13.45 8.71 -4.63
N GLU A 94 -14.33 9.63 -5.05
CA GLU A 94 -14.19 10.38 -6.30
C GLU A 94 -12.88 11.16 -6.36
N ALA A 95 -12.57 11.91 -5.29
CA ALA A 95 -11.35 12.71 -5.21
C ALA A 95 -10.09 11.83 -5.25
N LEU A 96 -10.11 10.72 -4.51
CA LEU A 96 -9.04 9.73 -4.53
C LEU A 96 -8.88 9.12 -5.94
N ASN A 97 -9.97 8.75 -6.59
CA ASN A 97 -9.97 8.17 -7.93
C ASN A 97 -9.45 9.17 -8.98
N THR A 98 -9.75 10.46 -8.88
CA THR A 98 -9.19 11.49 -9.78
C THR A 98 -7.67 11.59 -9.66
N VAL A 99 -7.14 11.60 -8.44
CA VAL A 99 -5.69 11.63 -8.22
C VAL A 99 -5.03 10.35 -8.75
N LEU A 100 -5.63 9.19 -8.46
CA LEU A 100 -5.12 7.90 -8.92
C LEU A 100 -5.16 7.76 -10.44
N GLN A 101 -6.23 8.19 -11.10
CA GLN A 101 -6.32 8.19 -12.57
C GLN A 101 -5.21 9.05 -13.18
N THR A 102 -4.98 10.24 -12.62
CA THR A 102 -3.90 11.12 -13.10
C THR A 102 -2.53 10.46 -12.91
N PHE A 103 -2.30 9.83 -11.76
CA PHE A 103 -1.07 9.10 -11.46
C PHE A 103 -0.86 7.91 -12.42
N VAL A 104 -1.90 7.12 -12.64
CA VAL A 104 -1.83 5.89 -13.44
C VAL A 104 -1.68 6.18 -14.94
N HIS A 105 -2.20 7.31 -15.42
CA HIS A 105 -2.08 7.73 -16.82
C HIS A 105 -0.85 8.62 -17.11
N ASP A 106 -0.04 8.94 -16.11
CA ASP A 106 1.18 9.72 -16.33
C ASP A 106 2.19 8.88 -17.15
N PRO A 107 2.55 9.32 -18.37
CA PRO A 107 3.54 8.61 -19.19
C PRO A 107 4.95 8.63 -18.58
N LEU A 108 5.26 9.54 -17.65
CA LEU A 108 6.51 9.50 -16.90
C LEU A 108 6.51 8.41 -15.83
N LEU A 109 5.34 7.92 -15.43
CA LEU A 109 5.21 6.84 -14.48
C LEU A 109 5.37 5.47 -15.10
N GLU A 110 5.24 5.32 -16.44
CA GLU A 110 5.51 4.17 -17.35
C GLU A 110 5.72 2.78 -16.69
N TRP A 111 4.93 2.51 -15.63
CA TRP A 111 4.77 1.32 -14.78
C TRP A 111 5.85 1.04 -13.72
N MET A 112 6.41 2.02 -12.98
CA MET A 112 7.34 1.74 -11.85
C MET A 112 8.40 0.67 -12.24
N HIS A 113 9.11 0.89 -13.34
CA HIS A 113 10.22 0.08 -13.85
C HIS A 113 10.05 -1.45 -13.77
N SER A 114 9.61 -2.03 -14.89
CA SER A 114 9.46 -3.46 -15.17
C SER A 114 10.58 -4.42 -14.72
N GLU A 115 11.78 -3.96 -14.31
CA GLU A 115 12.92 -4.84 -13.96
C GLU A 115 14.18 -4.09 -13.44
N SER A 116 14.23 -2.75 -13.38
CA SER A 116 15.52 -2.00 -13.36
C SER A 116 16.42 -2.17 -12.13
N ARG A 117 15.90 -2.66 -10.98
CA ARG A 117 16.74 -3.15 -9.86
C ARG A 117 16.85 -4.67 -9.79
N ALA A 118 15.83 -5.40 -10.25
CA ALA A 118 15.85 -6.87 -10.31
C ALA A 118 16.78 -7.41 -11.42
N GLN A 119 17.08 -6.63 -12.46
CA GLN A 119 17.95 -7.00 -13.59
C GLN A 119 19.39 -6.53 -13.50
N GLN A 120 19.75 -5.52 -12.67
CA GLN A 120 21.17 -5.33 -12.35
C GLN A 120 21.75 -6.56 -11.62
N TYR A 121 20.91 -7.36 -10.96
CA TYR A 121 21.28 -8.67 -10.39
C TYR A 121 21.00 -9.88 -11.31
N LYS A 122 20.17 -9.77 -12.37
CA LYS A 122 19.79 -10.92 -13.23
C LYS A 122 20.23 -10.89 -14.69
N GLN A 123 20.72 -9.78 -15.26
CA GLN A 123 21.35 -9.77 -16.60
C GLN A 123 22.81 -10.25 -16.59
N ARG A 124 23.02 -11.39 -15.93
CA ARG A 124 23.94 -12.41 -16.42
C ARG A 124 23.27 -13.38 -17.40
N GLN A 125 21.96 -13.31 -17.68
CA GLN A 125 21.30 -13.93 -18.84
C GLN A 125 19.77 -13.66 -18.90
N GLY A 126 19.24 -13.30 -20.08
CA GLY A 126 17.90 -13.69 -20.54
C GLY A 126 16.78 -12.62 -20.66
N THR A 127 16.60 -12.09 -21.89
CA THR A 127 15.34 -11.61 -22.53
C THR A 127 14.39 -10.69 -21.73
N GLY A 128 14.59 -9.37 -21.84
CA GLY A 128 13.62 -8.35 -21.43
C GLY A 128 12.56 -8.11 -22.50
N THR A 129 11.29 -8.32 -22.17
CA THR A 129 10.15 -8.04 -23.06
C THR A 129 9.56 -6.70 -22.63
N LYS A 130 9.77 -5.64 -23.42
CA LYS A 130 9.07 -4.35 -23.21
C LYS A 130 7.57 -4.60 -23.39
N LEU A 131 6.74 -4.31 -22.38
CA LEU A 131 5.30 -4.41 -22.56
C LEU A 131 4.87 -3.40 -23.63
N THR A 132 3.94 -3.79 -24.48
CA THR A 132 3.37 -2.93 -25.52
C THR A 132 2.41 -1.90 -24.89
N PRO A 133 2.23 -0.70 -25.47
CA PRO A 133 1.37 0.37 -24.94
C PRO A 133 -0.06 -0.04 -24.52
N PRO A 134 -0.73 -1.03 -25.17
CA PRO A 134 -2.06 -1.49 -24.74
C PRO A 134 -2.04 -2.25 -23.40
N ALA A 135 -0.96 -2.99 -23.10
CA ALA A 135 -0.85 -3.80 -21.87
C ALA A 135 -0.65 -2.91 -20.63
N ALA A 136 0.08 -1.82 -20.79
CA ALA A 136 0.26 -0.78 -19.78
C ALA A 136 -1.06 -0.16 -19.31
N GLN A 137 -1.89 0.23 -20.28
CA GLN A 137 -3.18 0.86 -20.03
C GLN A 137 -4.17 -0.13 -19.38
N GLN A 138 -4.05 -1.42 -19.69
CA GLN A 138 -4.86 -2.46 -19.07
C GLN A 138 -4.49 -2.67 -17.59
N GLN A 139 -3.19 -2.79 -17.28
CA GLN A 139 -2.73 -2.92 -15.88
C GLN A 139 -3.10 -1.69 -15.04
N ALA A 140 -2.95 -0.51 -15.63
CA ALA A 140 -3.43 0.75 -15.07
C ALA A 140 -4.90 0.67 -14.64
N GLN A 141 -5.76 0.20 -15.53
CA GLN A 141 -7.19 0.07 -15.25
C GLN A 141 -7.48 -0.97 -14.16
N GLU A 142 -6.77 -2.11 -14.16
CA GLU A 142 -6.89 -3.14 -13.13
C GLU A 142 -6.57 -2.62 -11.73
N VAL A 143 -5.57 -1.76 -11.59
CA VAL A 143 -5.22 -1.11 -10.32
C VAL A 143 -6.34 -0.21 -9.82
N ILE A 144 -6.92 0.61 -10.70
CA ILE A 144 -8.04 1.48 -10.35
C ILE A 144 -9.26 0.65 -9.93
N ASP A 145 -9.57 -0.42 -10.65
CA ASP A 145 -10.69 -1.29 -10.36
C ASP A 145 -10.50 -2.04 -9.03
N MET A 146 -9.27 -2.48 -8.73
CA MET A 146 -8.91 -3.08 -7.44
C MET A 146 -9.18 -2.11 -6.28
N ILE A 147 -8.75 -0.85 -6.41
CA ILE A 147 -8.94 0.16 -5.36
C ILE A 147 -10.44 0.45 -5.16
N ARG A 148 -11.21 0.57 -6.25
CA ARG A 148 -12.66 0.75 -6.21
C ARG A 148 -13.37 -0.42 -5.52
N LEU A 149 -12.97 -1.66 -5.82
CA LEU A 149 -13.52 -2.85 -5.17
C LEU A 149 -13.26 -2.83 -3.66
N ARG A 150 -12.03 -2.48 -3.23
CA ARG A 150 -11.71 -2.37 -1.79
C ARG A 150 -12.51 -1.26 -1.11
N LEU A 151 -12.67 -0.11 -1.76
CA LEU A 151 -13.49 0.99 -1.24
C LEU A 151 -14.97 0.60 -1.13
N SER A 152 -15.52 -0.17 -2.08
CA SER A 152 -16.89 -0.70 -2.01
C SER A 152 -17.11 -1.71 -0.87
N GLY A 153 -16.04 -2.20 -0.24
CA GLY A 153 -16.10 -3.18 0.84
C GLY A 153 -15.87 -4.63 0.41
N THR A 154 -15.45 -4.84 -0.84
CA THR A 154 -15.03 -6.16 -1.31
C THR A 154 -13.60 -6.45 -0.83
N ILE A 155 -13.41 -7.56 -0.13
CA ILE A 155 -12.09 -8.07 0.26
C ILE A 155 -11.80 -9.25 -0.66
N LEU A 156 -10.82 -9.09 -1.56
CA LEU A 156 -10.33 -10.14 -2.46
C LEU A 156 -9.27 -11.00 -1.78
#